data_AF-A0A8J7A5D2-F1
#
_entry.id   AF-A0A8J7A5D2-F1
#
_cell.length_a   1.000
_cell.length_b   1.000
_cell.length_c   1.000
_cell.angle_alpha   90.00
_cell.angle_beta   90.00
_cell.angle_gamma   90.00
#
_symmetry.space_group_name_H-M   'P 1'
#
loop_
_entity.id
_entity.type
_entity.pdbx_description
1 polymer ?
#
loop_
_entity_poly.entity_id
_entity_poly.type
_entity_poly.pdbx_seq_one_letter_code
_entity_poly.pdbx_strand_id
1 'polypeptide(L)' 'GIVLDRRPGGYWGIRFSKGAFLLDSQYIESTDIPPQSDSE' A
#
# COMPACT_ATOMS: atom_id res chain seq x y z
N GLY A 1 3.98 -6.18 1.49
CA GLY A 1 3.04 -7.21 1.99
C GLY A 1 1.83 -7.24 1.07
N ILE A 2 0.77 -7.96 1.43
CA ILE A 2 -0.49 -7.97 0.66
C ILE A 2 -1.52 -7.14 1.42
N VAL A 3 -2.18 -6.22 0.72
CA VAL A 3 -3.31 -5.44 1.27
C VAL A 3 -4.50 -6.37 1.46
N LEU A 4 -5.06 -6.43 2.66
CA LEU A 4 -6.26 -7.21 2.99
C LEU A 4 -7.51 -6.34 2.99
N ASP A 5 -7.45 -5.18 3.64
CA ASP A 5 -8.58 -4.28 3.81
C ASP A 5 -8.13 -2.81 3.94
N ARG A 6 -9.00 -1.90 3.49
CA ARG A 6 -8.86 -0.46 3.71
C ARG A 6 -9.89 -0.03 4.76
N ARG A 7 -9.44 0.62 5.82
CA ARG A 7 -10.27 1.06 6.95
C ARG A 7 -10.53 2.56 6.89
N PRO A 8 -11.67 3.02 7.45
CA PRO A 8 -11.86 4.44 7.73
C PRO A 8 -10.70 5.01 8.56
N GLY A 9 -10.32 6.26 8.29
CA GLY A 9 -9.18 6.91 8.98
C GLY A 9 -7.82 6.72 8.30
N GLY A 10 -7.78 6.15 7.09
CA GLY A 10 -6.54 6.09 6.29
C GLY A 10 -5.61 4.91 6.62
N TYR A 11 -6.09 3.94 7.41
CA TYR A 11 -5.34 2.73 7.74
C TYR A 11 -5.65 1.58 6.80
N TRP A 12 -4.65 0.73 6.63
CA TRP A 12 -4.70 -0.47 5.78
C TRP A 12 -4.25 -1.68 6.59
N GLY A 13 -5.01 -2.76 6.53
CA GLY A 13 -4.55 -4.05 7.05
C GLY A 13 -3.66 -4.72 6.02
N ILE A 14 -2.39 -4.93 6.38
CA ILE A 14 -1.39 -5.55 5.51
C ILE A 14 -0.93 -6.88 6.11
N ARG A 15 -1.02 -7.96 5.33
CA ARG A 15 -0.46 -9.27 5.67
C ARG A 15 1.00 -9.34 5.24
N PHE A 16 1.86 -9.67 6.20
CA PHE A 16 3.24 -10.07 6.00
C PHE A 16 3.39 -11.56 6.32
N SER A 17 4.56 -12.16 6.13
CA SER A 17 4.80 -13.56 6.51
C SER A 17 4.53 -13.81 8.00
N LYS A 18 4.95 -12.89 8.87
CA LYS A 18 4.88 -13.04 10.34
C LYS A 18 3.61 -12.52 11.02
N GLY A 19 2.64 -11.99 10.28
CA GLY A 19 1.38 -11.51 10.87
C GLY A 19 0.64 -10.53 9.97
N ALA A 20 -0.43 -9.94 10.49
CA ALA A 20 -1.15 -8.83 9.87
C ALA A 20 -1.04 -7.59 10.75
N PHE A 21 -0.78 -6.44 10.14
CA PHE A 21 -0.53 -5.18 10.83
C PHE A 21 -1.32 -4.04 10.17
N LEU A 22 -1.68 -3.04 10.97
CA LEU A 22 -2.27 -1.80 10.46
C LEU A 22 -1.16 -0.83 10.08
N LEU A 23 -1.21 -0.33 8.85
CA LEU A 23 -0.29 0.67 8.32
C LEU A 23 -1.07 1.90 7.86
N ASP A 24 -0.54 3.08 8.14
CA ASP A 24 -1.06 4.34 7.63
C ASP A 24 -0.77 4.48 6.13
N SER A 25 -1.65 5.16 5.40
CA SER A 25 -1.51 5.44 3.97
C SER A 25 -0.16 6.09 3.61
N GLN A 26 0.43 6.90 4.49
CA GLN A 26 1.73 7.55 4.23
C GLN A 26 2.90 6.57 4.09
N TYR A 27 2.75 5.32 4.54
CA TYR A 27 3.79 4.30 4.48
C TYR A 27 3.57 3.29 3.34
N ILE A 28 2.61 3.55 2.45
CA ILE A 28 2.23 2.65 1.37
C ILE A 28 2.38 3.40 0.04
N GLU A 29 3.15 2.83 -0.87
CA GLU A 29 3.30 3.33 -2.24
C GLU A 29 2.59 2.39 -3.22
N SER A 30 1.98 2.98 -4.25
CA SER A 30 1.33 2.22 -5.32
C SER A 30 2.37 1.41 -6.09
N THR A 31 2.13 0.10 -6.25
CA THR A 31 2.97 -0.76 -7.09
C THR A 31 2.68 -0.62 -8.57
N ASP A 32 1.60 0.08 -8.91
CA ASP A 32 1.31 0.46 -10.28
C ASP A 32 2.35 1.50 -10.67
N ILE A 33 3.39 1.05 -11.35
CA ILE A 33 4.40 1.93 -11.93
C ILE A 33 3.66 2.61 -13.10
N PRO A 34 3.28 3.90 -13.01
CA PRO A 34 2.76 4.56 -14.20
C PRO A 34 3.83 4.38 -15.29
N PRO A 35 3.46 4.05 -16.54
CA PRO A 35 4.43 4.00 -17.62
C PRO A 35 5.17 5.32 -17.54
N GLN A 36 6.49 5.23 -17.34
CA GLN A 36 7.38 6.36 -17.23
C GLN A 36 7.02 7.26 -18.41
N SER A 37 6.34 8.38 -18.13
CA SER A 37 6.16 9.42 -19.13
C SER A 37 7.56 9.97 -19.33
N ASP A 38 8.30 9.32 -20.23
CA ASP A 38 9.47 9.89 -20.87
C ASP A 38 8.96 11.12 -21.63
N SER A 39 8.76 12.21 -20.90
CA SER A 39 8.58 13.54 -21.45
C SER A 39 9.97 14.06 -21.73
N GLU A 40 10.30 14.07 -23.02
CA GLU A 40 11.43 14.76 -23.66
C GLU A 40 11.48 16.25 -23.30
#